data_AF-A0A959J4A5-F1
#
_entry.id   AF-A0A959J4A5-F1
#
_cell.length_a   1.000
_cell.length_b   1.000
_cell.length_c   1.000
_cell.angle_alpha   90.00
_cell.angle_beta   90.00
_cell.angle_gamma   90.00
#
_symmetry.space_group_name_H-M   'P 1'
#
loop_
_entity.id
_entity.type
_entity.pdbx_description
1 polymer ?
#
loop_
_entity_poly.entity_id
_entity_poly.type
_entity_poly.pdbx_seq_one_letter_code
_entity_poly.pdbx_strand_id
1 'polypeptide(L)'
;MIYLILDTNTWIYLANGYHNLSQKYQEEFHFRLLNELIERESKISVLINEIIIEEWVRNKATTEVLINKYSQKIEDNQKHIKKISKHLNRADVKRLKRIHKHFRRRLEKLIEKNRLHIQKVEDFLTHKASRIPITPKVKNFVTDFSIKKKAPFHNSKNNMADALILFSTDEFVRLNVKDPSSEVIFISNNVSEFCNPNDHTKFHDDILQALSTRIHFETNLGKALNLSKSLIEDYEKIIEEIAETNEFECMAINCITSESFSGFGHLDSKIAATQIVSEENPYQLKINLGLPEQHTSVPTRTKILSGECHFCGTTHFLCPVCDELICLEQNEDEIECECLTKIYIKYFPDNYSIKAIEFI
;
A
#
# COMPACT_ATOMS: atom_id res chain seq x y z
N MET A 1 14.28 -22.57 17.85
CA MET A 1 13.05 -21.81 18.19
C MET A 1 12.92 -20.66 17.20
N ILE A 2 11.73 -20.25 16.79
CA ILE A 2 11.55 -19.08 15.93
C ILE A 2 11.02 -17.92 16.77
N TYR A 3 11.69 -16.78 16.74
CA TYR A 3 11.22 -15.52 17.32
C TYR A 3 10.66 -14.66 16.20
N LEU A 4 9.38 -14.32 16.31
CA LEU A 4 8.65 -13.61 15.28
C LEU A 4 8.25 -12.24 15.79
N ILE A 5 8.50 -11.20 15.00
CA ILE A 5 8.16 -9.82 15.35
C ILE A 5 7.35 -9.28 14.20
N LEU A 6 6.12 -8.90 14.50
CA LEU A 6 5.22 -8.31 13.52
C LEU A 6 5.17 -6.80 13.77
N ASP A 7 5.42 -6.06 12.72
CA ASP A 7 5.09 -4.65 12.65
C ASP A 7 3.59 -4.43 12.92
N THR A 8 3.24 -3.26 13.43
CA THR A 8 1.87 -2.86 13.80
C THR A 8 0.90 -3.05 12.64
N ASN A 9 1.25 -2.62 11.43
CA ASN A 9 0.38 -2.75 10.26
C ASN A 9 0.04 -4.23 9.96
N THR A 10 0.99 -5.13 10.19
CA THR A 10 0.79 -6.57 10.00
C THR A 10 -0.29 -7.11 10.93
N TRP A 11 -0.39 -6.62 12.18
CA TRP A 11 -1.48 -7.01 13.09
C TRP A 11 -2.85 -6.54 12.60
N ILE A 12 -2.94 -5.30 12.13
CA ILE A 12 -4.19 -4.75 11.58
C ILE A 12 -4.63 -5.55 10.36
N TYR A 13 -3.70 -5.90 9.48
CA TYR A 13 -3.96 -6.70 8.28
C TYR A 13 -4.37 -8.13 8.62
N LEU A 14 -3.74 -8.72 9.64
CA LEU A 14 -4.15 -10.01 10.18
C LEU A 14 -5.58 -9.95 10.73
N ALA A 15 -6.04 -8.81 11.24
CA ALA A 15 -7.38 -8.66 11.81
C ALA A 15 -8.47 -8.35 10.78
N ASN A 16 -8.22 -7.43 9.84
CA ASN A 16 -9.21 -7.01 8.84
C ASN A 16 -9.14 -7.78 7.53
N GLY A 17 -8.14 -8.66 7.34
CA GLY A 17 -7.95 -9.42 6.11
C GLY A 17 -7.44 -8.58 4.95
N TYR A 18 -6.97 -7.36 5.19
CA TYR A 18 -6.29 -6.57 4.17
C TYR A 18 -5.00 -7.25 3.76
N HIS A 19 -4.79 -7.32 2.45
CA HIS A 19 -3.58 -7.88 1.88
C HIS A 19 -2.81 -6.75 1.24
N ASN A 20 -1.70 -6.35 1.87
CA ASN A 20 -0.86 -5.21 1.45
C ASN A 20 -0.48 -5.26 -0.03
N LEU A 21 -0.09 -6.42 -0.56
CA LEU A 21 0.29 -6.52 -1.96
C LEU A 21 -0.91 -6.41 -2.90
N SER A 22 -1.86 -7.34 -2.83
CA SER A 22 -3.04 -7.29 -3.71
C SER A 22 -3.95 -6.06 -3.49
N GLN A 23 -3.66 -5.27 -2.45
CA GLN A 23 -4.44 -4.14 -1.94
C GLN A 23 -5.93 -4.45 -1.78
N LYS A 24 -6.25 -5.73 -1.56
CA LYS A 24 -7.60 -6.26 -1.48
C LYS A 24 -7.80 -6.92 -0.13
N TYR A 25 -9.04 -6.84 0.33
CA TYR A 25 -9.47 -7.59 1.50
C TYR A 25 -9.77 -9.03 1.09
N GLN A 26 -9.01 -9.97 1.64
CA GLN A 26 -9.18 -11.40 1.44
C GLN A 26 -10.01 -12.00 2.58
N GLU A 27 -11.04 -12.77 2.21
CA GLU A 27 -12.02 -13.25 3.19
C GLU A 27 -11.51 -14.39 4.08
N GLU A 28 -10.45 -15.14 3.70
CA GLU A 28 -10.11 -16.39 4.41
C GLU A 28 -8.63 -16.52 4.83
N PHE A 29 -7.70 -15.87 4.14
CA PHE A 29 -6.26 -16.08 4.35
C PHE A 29 -5.81 -15.68 5.76
N HIS A 30 -6.28 -14.53 6.24
CA HIS A 30 -5.95 -13.97 7.55
C HIS A 30 -6.40 -14.87 8.72
N PHE A 31 -7.51 -15.61 8.58
CA PHE A 31 -7.90 -16.63 9.57
C PHE A 31 -6.87 -17.76 9.68
N ARG A 32 -6.35 -18.21 8.53
CA ARG A 32 -5.38 -19.32 8.48
C ARG A 32 -4.05 -18.91 9.08
N LEU A 33 -3.57 -17.70 8.80
CA LEU A 33 -2.34 -17.16 9.36
C LEU A 33 -2.37 -17.16 10.90
N LEU A 34 -3.46 -16.67 11.51
CA LEU A 34 -3.56 -16.66 12.97
C LEU A 34 -3.64 -18.08 13.55
N ASN A 35 -4.41 -18.98 12.92
CA ASN A 35 -4.49 -20.37 13.40
C ASN A 35 -3.11 -21.04 13.37
N GLU A 36 -2.30 -20.82 12.34
CA GLU A 36 -0.94 -21.35 12.26
C GLU A 36 -0.02 -20.78 13.34
N LEU A 37 -0.16 -19.49 13.70
CA LEU A 37 0.55 -18.90 14.83
C LEU A 37 0.16 -19.56 16.16
N ILE A 38 -1.14 -19.81 16.36
CA ILE A 38 -1.65 -20.46 17.58
C ILE A 38 -1.20 -21.93 17.66
N GLU A 39 -1.33 -22.68 16.57
CA GLU A 39 -0.98 -24.12 16.54
C GLU A 39 0.52 -24.34 16.72
N ARG A 40 1.36 -23.37 16.32
CA ARG A 40 2.81 -23.43 16.43
C ARG A 40 3.39 -22.69 17.63
N GLU A 41 2.58 -22.36 18.65
CA GLU A 41 3.01 -21.66 19.88
C GLU A 41 4.19 -22.34 20.61
N SER A 42 4.36 -23.66 20.44
CA SER A 42 5.52 -24.40 20.99
C SER A 42 6.83 -24.23 20.23
N LYS A 43 6.79 -23.72 19.00
CA LYS A 43 7.93 -23.54 18.09
C LYS A 43 8.18 -22.08 17.72
N ILE A 44 7.16 -21.23 17.85
CA ILE A 44 7.17 -19.82 17.50
C ILE A 44 6.83 -19.00 18.75
N SER A 45 7.73 -18.09 19.11
CA SER A 45 7.51 -17.08 20.13
C SER A 45 7.32 -15.73 19.43
N VAL A 46 6.11 -15.16 19.52
CA VAL A 46 5.85 -13.83 18.97
C VAL A 46 6.25 -12.79 19.99
N LEU A 47 7.19 -11.91 19.64
CA LEU A 47 7.64 -10.80 20.50
C LEU A 47 6.87 -9.53 20.15
N ILE A 48 6.43 -8.80 21.18
CA ILE A 48 5.75 -7.51 21.05
C ILE A 48 6.27 -6.51 22.08
N ASN A 49 6.16 -5.22 21.81
CA ASN A 49 6.44 -4.17 22.78
C ASN A 49 5.19 -3.32 23.07
N GLU A 50 5.32 -2.31 23.93
CA GLU A 50 4.21 -1.42 24.27
C GLU A 50 3.66 -0.64 23.07
N ILE A 51 4.51 -0.28 22.10
CA ILE A 51 4.12 0.49 20.92
C ILE A 51 3.08 -0.29 20.12
N ILE A 52 3.34 -1.56 19.81
CA ILE A 52 2.40 -2.41 19.06
C ILE A 52 1.02 -2.45 19.74
N ILE A 53 0.98 -2.53 21.07
CA ILE A 53 -0.27 -2.57 21.83
C ILE A 53 -1.00 -1.22 21.74
N GLU A 54 -0.30 -0.12 21.94
CA GLU A 54 -0.87 1.23 21.84
C GLU A 54 -1.42 1.52 20.44
N GLU A 55 -0.69 1.12 19.40
CA GLU A 55 -1.12 1.31 18.02
C GLU A 55 -2.28 0.39 17.64
N TRP A 56 -2.32 -0.84 18.15
CA TRP A 56 -3.48 -1.72 18.02
C TRP A 56 -4.74 -1.07 18.61
N VAL A 57 -4.65 -0.54 19.84
CA VAL A 57 -5.78 0.13 20.49
C VAL A 57 -6.24 1.35 19.70
N ARG A 58 -5.29 2.19 19.24
CA ARG A 58 -5.58 3.38 18.44
C ARG A 58 -6.28 3.04 17.12
N ASN A 59 -5.83 1.98 16.45
CA ASN A 59 -6.32 1.57 15.14
C ASN A 59 -7.45 0.53 15.19
N LYS A 60 -8.01 0.21 16.36
CA LYS A 60 -9.02 -0.85 16.50
C LYS A 60 -10.20 -0.69 15.55
N ALA A 61 -10.65 0.53 15.28
CA ALA A 61 -11.74 0.80 14.34
C ALA A 61 -11.45 0.34 12.90
N THR A 62 -10.18 0.37 12.45
CA THR A 62 -9.79 -0.05 11.10
C THR A 62 -9.75 -1.58 10.95
N THR A 63 -9.84 -2.32 12.05
CA THR A 63 -9.97 -3.77 12.04
C THR A 63 -11.36 -4.23 11.55
N GLU A 64 -12.38 -3.37 11.68
CA GLU A 64 -13.78 -3.72 11.40
C GLU A 64 -14.22 -3.48 9.94
N VAL A 65 -13.28 -3.20 9.02
CA VAL A 65 -13.61 -2.83 7.62
C VAL A 65 -14.48 -3.88 6.93
N LEU A 66 -14.14 -5.17 7.05
CA LEU A 66 -14.94 -6.25 6.46
C LEU A 66 -16.34 -6.35 7.09
N ILE A 67 -16.45 -6.14 8.41
CA ILE A 67 -17.73 -6.14 9.12
C ILE A 67 -18.62 -5.01 8.62
N ASN A 68 -18.06 -3.81 8.47
CA ASN A 68 -18.77 -2.64 7.95
C ASN A 68 -19.20 -2.85 6.49
N LYS A 69 -18.31 -3.40 5.65
CA LYS A 69 -18.61 -3.75 4.25
C LYS A 69 -19.78 -4.73 4.14
N TYR A 70 -19.80 -5.79 4.93
CA TYR A 70 -20.91 -6.76 4.91
C TYR A 70 -22.20 -6.17 5.47
N SER A 71 -22.11 -5.35 6.53
CA SER A 71 -23.28 -4.69 7.12
C SER A 71 -23.94 -3.73 6.13
N GLN A 72 -23.14 -2.90 5.46
CA GLN A 72 -23.61 -2.01 4.39
C GLN A 72 -24.25 -2.81 3.24
N LYS A 73 -23.63 -3.93 2.84
CA LYS A 73 -24.18 -4.81 1.80
C LYS A 73 -25.54 -5.42 2.19
N ILE A 74 -25.78 -5.69 3.47
CA ILE A 74 -27.11 -6.13 3.95
C ILE A 74 -28.13 -5.01 3.78
N GLU A 75 -27.79 -3.79 4.23
CA GLU A 75 -28.69 -2.63 4.17
C GLU A 75 -29.07 -2.24 2.74
N ASP A 76 -28.09 -2.18 1.84
CA ASP A 76 -28.34 -1.78 0.45
C ASP A 76 -29.15 -2.82 -0.31
N ASN A 77 -28.88 -4.11 -0.07
CA ASN A 77 -29.72 -5.17 -0.61
C ASN A 77 -31.16 -5.08 -0.07
N GLN A 78 -31.35 -4.72 1.19
CA GLN A 78 -32.69 -4.51 1.75
C GLN A 78 -33.41 -3.33 1.08
N LYS A 79 -32.71 -2.23 0.80
CA LYS A 79 -33.25 -1.08 0.05
C LYS A 79 -33.62 -1.48 -1.38
N HIS A 80 -32.75 -2.22 -2.08
CA HIS A 80 -33.01 -2.69 -3.44
C HIS A 80 -34.21 -3.63 -3.53
N ILE A 81 -34.36 -4.55 -2.57
CA ILE A 81 -35.52 -5.44 -2.53
C ILE A 81 -36.81 -4.66 -2.30
N LYS A 82 -36.81 -3.65 -1.43
CA LYS A 82 -37.99 -2.78 -1.25
C LYS A 82 -38.37 -2.10 -2.56
N LYS A 83 -37.40 -1.59 -3.33
CA LYS A 83 -37.63 -0.96 -4.64
C LYS A 83 -38.18 -1.98 -5.65
N ILE A 84 -37.50 -3.09 -5.86
CA ILE A 84 -37.87 -4.14 -6.83
C ILE A 84 -39.24 -4.75 -6.49
N SER A 85 -39.55 -4.94 -5.20
CA SER A 85 -40.81 -5.54 -4.76
C SER A 85 -42.06 -4.76 -5.15
N LYS A 86 -41.93 -3.47 -5.48
CA LYS A 86 -43.03 -2.64 -5.99
C LYS A 86 -43.46 -3.00 -7.41
N HIS A 87 -42.57 -3.63 -8.17
CA HIS A 87 -42.77 -3.96 -9.59
C HIS A 87 -43.03 -5.45 -9.84
N LEU A 88 -43.13 -6.25 -8.77
CA LEU A 88 -43.28 -7.71 -8.86
C LEU A 88 -44.64 -8.17 -8.34
N ASN A 89 -45.13 -9.30 -8.86
CA ASN A 89 -46.32 -9.96 -8.33
C ASN A 89 -46.06 -10.61 -6.95
N ARG A 90 -47.13 -10.99 -6.24
CA ARG A 90 -47.03 -11.55 -4.89
C ARG A 90 -46.19 -12.83 -4.80
N ALA A 91 -46.19 -13.67 -5.84
CA ALA A 91 -45.44 -14.92 -5.85
C ALA A 91 -43.92 -14.65 -5.97
N ASP A 92 -43.53 -13.75 -6.86
CA ASP A 92 -42.14 -13.36 -7.09
C ASP A 92 -41.56 -12.59 -5.90
N VAL A 93 -42.35 -11.73 -5.25
CA VAL A 93 -41.94 -11.09 -3.99
C VAL A 93 -41.64 -12.11 -2.90
N LYS A 94 -42.45 -13.18 -2.80
CA LYS A 94 -42.22 -14.26 -1.81
C LYS A 94 -40.94 -15.03 -2.11
N ARG A 95 -40.64 -15.30 -3.39
CA ARG A 95 -39.39 -15.95 -3.83
C ARG A 95 -38.18 -15.08 -3.55
N LEU A 96 -38.24 -13.79 -3.92
CA LEU A 96 -37.18 -12.81 -3.67
C LEU A 96 -36.85 -12.67 -2.18
N LYS A 97 -37.87 -12.57 -1.32
CA LYS A 97 -37.68 -12.52 0.15
C LYS A 97 -37.01 -13.78 0.70
N ARG A 98 -37.31 -14.96 0.16
CA ARG A 98 -36.63 -16.21 0.57
C ARG A 98 -35.15 -16.18 0.20
N ILE A 99 -34.82 -15.83 -1.04
CA ILE A 99 -33.42 -15.73 -1.51
C ILE A 99 -32.64 -14.71 -0.67
N HIS A 100 -33.23 -13.54 -0.43
CA HIS A 100 -32.63 -12.52 0.43
C HIS A 100 -32.36 -13.01 1.85
N LYS A 101 -33.30 -13.76 2.45
CA LYS A 101 -33.10 -14.34 3.78
C LYS A 101 -31.88 -15.27 3.83
N HIS A 102 -31.66 -16.08 2.79
CA HIS A 102 -30.46 -16.92 2.72
C HIS A 102 -29.18 -16.09 2.53
N PHE A 103 -29.22 -15.09 1.66
CA PHE A 103 -28.09 -14.19 1.42
C PHE A 103 -27.70 -13.40 2.68
N ARG A 104 -28.69 -12.80 3.36
CA ARG A 104 -28.52 -12.07 4.62
C ARG A 104 -27.90 -12.97 5.70
N ARG A 105 -28.42 -14.18 5.89
CA ARG A 105 -27.87 -15.15 6.85
C ARG A 105 -26.41 -15.49 6.56
N ARG A 106 -26.01 -15.57 5.30
CA ARG A 106 -24.61 -15.81 4.91
C ARG A 106 -23.73 -14.62 5.33
N LEU A 107 -24.16 -13.39 5.06
CA LEU A 107 -23.42 -12.19 5.45
C LEU A 107 -23.33 -12.03 6.98
N GLU A 108 -24.43 -12.29 7.71
CA GLU A 108 -24.43 -12.26 9.18
C GLU A 108 -23.43 -13.26 9.77
N LYS A 109 -23.30 -14.46 9.19
CA LYS A 109 -22.27 -15.44 9.58
C LYS A 109 -20.85 -14.94 9.31
N LEU A 110 -20.62 -14.25 8.19
CA LEU A 110 -19.30 -13.69 7.88
C LEU A 110 -18.94 -12.56 8.85
N ILE A 111 -19.90 -11.70 9.20
CA ILE A 111 -19.72 -10.66 10.23
C ILE A 111 -19.31 -11.29 11.56
N GLU A 112 -20.05 -12.31 12.01
CA GLU A 112 -19.75 -12.98 13.27
C GLU A 112 -18.37 -13.65 13.26
N LYS A 113 -18.02 -14.32 12.15
CA LYS A 113 -16.70 -14.93 11.97
C LYS A 113 -15.58 -13.90 12.07
N ASN A 114 -15.74 -12.73 11.44
CA ASN A 114 -14.74 -11.65 11.49
C ASN A 114 -14.64 -11.03 12.89
N ARG A 115 -15.77 -10.82 13.59
CA ARG A 115 -15.76 -10.33 14.98
C ARG A 115 -15.00 -11.26 15.91
N LEU A 116 -15.29 -12.55 15.84
CA LEU A 116 -14.61 -13.56 16.63
C LEU A 116 -13.11 -13.61 16.30
N HIS A 117 -12.74 -13.41 15.04
CA HIS A 117 -11.34 -13.37 14.64
C HIS A 117 -10.59 -12.16 15.17
N ILE A 118 -11.17 -10.96 15.08
CA ILE A 118 -10.57 -9.75 15.66
C ILE A 118 -10.32 -9.95 17.17
N GLN A 119 -11.29 -10.55 17.87
CA GLN A 119 -11.13 -10.91 19.29
C GLN A 119 -9.98 -11.91 19.49
N LYS A 120 -9.87 -12.95 18.65
CA LYS A 120 -8.75 -13.91 18.74
C LYS A 120 -7.39 -13.26 18.48
N VAL A 121 -7.30 -12.31 17.55
CA VAL A 121 -6.06 -11.54 17.32
C VAL A 121 -5.72 -10.73 18.57
N GLU A 122 -6.70 -10.04 19.16
CA GLU A 122 -6.52 -9.26 20.38
C GLU A 122 -6.12 -10.13 21.59
N ASP A 123 -6.76 -11.28 21.76
CA ASP A 123 -6.42 -12.26 22.80
C ASP A 123 -4.99 -12.79 22.62
N PHE A 124 -4.60 -13.10 21.39
CA PHE A 124 -3.24 -13.54 21.07
C PHE A 124 -2.21 -12.44 21.41
N LEU A 125 -2.45 -11.22 20.95
CA LEU A 125 -1.60 -10.06 21.23
C LEU A 125 -1.45 -9.83 22.74
N THR A 126 -2.54 -9.93 23.49
CA THR A 126 -2.57 -9.54 24.90
C THR A 126 -2.05 -10.63 25.82
N HIS A 127 -2.31 -11.90 25.50
CA HIS A 127 -2.12 -13.03 26.42
C HIS A 127 -1.12 -14.09 25.94
N LYS A 128 -0.83 -14.17 24.64
CA LYS A 128 0.05 -15.20 24.06
C LYS A 128 1.39 -14.66 23.59
N ALA A 129 1.44 -13.43 23.10
CA ALA A 129 2.68 -12.80 22.69
C ALA A 129 3.56 -12.45 23.91
N SER A 130 4.87 -12.58 23.74
CA SER A 130 5.88 -12.28 24.74
C SER A 130 6.24 -10.80 24.70
N ARG A 131 5.98 -10.09 25.80
CA ARG A 131 6.27 -8.66 25.89
C ARG A 131 7.76 -8.40 26.12
N ILE A 132 8.34 -7.54 25.31
CA ILE A 132 9.72 -7.07 25.43
C ILE A 132 9.72 -5.56 25.77
N PRO A 133 10.63 -5.10 26.64
CA PRO A 133 10.69 -3.70 27.03
C PRO A 133 11.46 -2.85 26.01
N ILE A 134 11.05 -1.59 25.84
CA ILE A 134 11.86 -0.59 25.14
C ILE A 134 12.71 0.17 26.16
N THR A 135 14.00 -0.14 26.21
CA THR A 135 14.90 0.49 27.18
C THR A 135 15.24 1.94 26.80
N PRO A 136 15.64 2.78 27.77
CA PRO A 136 16.15 4.13 27.47
C PRO A 136 17.34 4.14 26.51
N LYS A 137 18.16 3.07 26.52
CA LYS A 137 19.30 2.95 25.60
C LYS A 137 18.84 2.84 24.15
N VAL A 138 17.83 2.01 23.89
CA VAL A 138 17.21 1.88 22.56
C VAL A 138 16.55 3.20 22.15
N LYS A 139 15.82 3.86 23.06
CA LYS A 139 15.19 5.16 22.75
C LYS A 139 16.22 6.22 22.32
N ASN A 140 17.32 6.34 23.06
CA ASN A 140 18.40 7.28 22.73
C ASN A 140 19.07 6.88 21.40
N PHE A 141 19.35 5.59 21.21
CA PHE A 141 19.96 5.10 19.98
C PHE A 141 19.12 5.41 18.74
N VAL A 142 17.82 5.10 18.77
CA VAL A 142 16.91 5.37 17.65
C VAL A 142 16.75 6.87 17.40
N THR A 143 16.73 7.68 18.46
CA THR A 143 16.70 9.15 18.34
C THR A 143 17.95 9.67 17.62
N ASP A 144 19.14 9.21 18.02
CA ASP A 144 20.39 9.57 17.34
C ASP A 144 20.42 9.08 15.89
N PHE A 145 19.85 7.90 15.63
CA PHE A 145 19.71 7.34 14.29
C PHE A 145 18.84 8.22 13.38
N SER A 146 17.72 8.71 13.92
CA SER A 146 16.80 9.63 13.25
C SER A 146 17.44 10.99 12.96
N ILE A 147 18.16 11.58 13.93
CA ILE A 147 18.88 12.85 13.73
C ILE A 147 19.88 12.75 12.57
N LYS A 148 20.53 11.58 12.42
CA LYS A 148 21.48 11.30 11.34
C LYS A 148 20.81 10.95 10.00
N LYS A 149 19.47 10.93 9.94
CA LYS A 149 18.66 10.58 8.75
C LYS A 149 19.05 9.23 8.12
N LYS A 150 19.45 8.27 8.97
CA LYS A 150 19.73 6.89 8.53
C LYS A 150 18.44 6.10 8.40
N ALA A 151 18.41 5.09 7.53
CA ALA A 151 17.23 4.23 7.40
C ALA A 151 16.79 3.63 8.76
N PRO A 152 15.50 3.60 9.11
CA PRO A 152 14.34 3.88 8.25
C PRO A 152 13.96 5.38 8.16
N PHE A 153 14.79 6.32 8.63
CA PHE A 153 14.50 7.77 8.65
C PHE A 153 15.07 8.55 7.45
N HIS A 154 15.49 7.86 6.38
CA HIS A 154 16.01 8.51 5.17
C HIS A 154 14.92 9.21 4.36
N ASN A 155 13.65 8.85 4.59
CA ASN A 155 12.49 9.50 3.99
C ASN A 155 11.80 10.46 4.98
N SER A 156 10.83 11.24 4.48
CA SER A 156 10.07 12.22 5.26
C SER A 156 9.01 11.60 6.20
N LYS A 157 8.91 10.26 6.28
CA LYS A 157 7.92 9.58 7.12
C LYS A 157 8.41 9.42 8.56
N ASN A 158 7.46 9.42 9.49
CA ASN A 158 7.74 9.20 10.91
C ASN A 158 7.82 7.70 11.24
N ASN A 159 8.98 7.09 11.02
CA ASN A 159 9.21 5.66 11.26
C ASN A 159 9.75 5.36 12.68
N MET A 160 9.52 6.26 13.63
CA MET A 160 10.05 6.15 15.00
C MET A 160 9.49 4.92 15.72
N ALA A 161 8.19 4.66 15.58
CA ALA A 161 7.52 3.50 16.17
C ALA A 161 8.15 2.19 15.65
N ASP A 162 8.21 2.04 14.32
CA ASP A 162 8.73 0.84 13.66
C ASP A 162 10.22 0.59 14.00
N ALA A 163 11.03 1.66 14.02
CA ALA A 163 12.43 1.57 14.41
C ALA A 163 12.58 1.12 15.88
N LEU A 164 11.76 1.65 16.78
CA LEU A 164 11.77 1.23 18.18
C LEU A 164 11.34 -0.24 18.33
N ILE A 165 10.40 -0.74 17.52
CA ILE A 165 10.04 -2.17 17.48
C ILE A 165 11.23 -3.03 17.06
N LEU A 166 11.91 -2.68 15.97
CA LEU A 166 13.06 -3.44 15.47
C LEU A 166 14.24 -3.41 16.45
N PHE A 167 14.66 -2.24 16.91
CA PHE A 167 15.87 -2.12 17.74
C PHE A 167 15.66 -2.59 19.19
N SER A 168 14.44 -2.50 19.73
CA SER A 168 14.14 -3.15 21.03
C SER A 168 14.19 -4.67 20.93
N THR A 169 13.79 -5.22 19.78
CA THR A 169 13.92 -6.64 19.47
C THR A 169 15.38 -7.06 19.37
N ASP A 170 16.21 -6.32 18.62
CA ASP A 170 17.65 -6.59 18.53
C ASP A 170 18.32 -6.61 19.91
N GLU A 171 18.00 -5.62 20.75
CA GLU A 171 18.50 -5.59 22.13
C GLU A 171 18.02 -6.81 22.93
N PHE A 172 16.72 -7.13 22.88
CA PHE A 172 16.16 -8.26 23.60
C PHE A 172 16.79 -9.58 23.18
N VAL A 173 16.92 -9.82 21.87
CA VAL A 173 17.52 -11.03 21.30
C VAL A 173 18.97 -11.15 21.75
N ARG A 174 19.76 -10.09 21.61
CA ARG A 174 21.17 -10.08 22.02
C ARG A 174 21.35 -10.47 23.50
N LEU A 175 20.45 -9.97 24.35
CA LEU A 175 20.54 -10.17 25.80
C LEU A 175 20.01 -11.55 26.23
N ASN A 176 18.93 -12.04 25.62
CA ASN A 176 18.15 -13.16 26.15
C ASN A 176 18.18 -14.42 25.27
N VAL A 177 18.39 -14.31 23.96
CA VAL A 177 18.44 -15.46 23.06
C VAL A 177 19.88 -15.96 22.98
N LYS A 178 20.14 -17.12 23.60
CA LYS A 178 21.48 -17.73 23.67
C LYS A 178 21.68 -18.89 22.71
N ASP A 179 20.59 -19.49 22.24
CA ASP A 179 20.63 -20.60 21.31
C ASP A 179 20.93 -20.08 19.89
N PRO A 180 22.10 -20.41 19.30
CA PRO A 180 22.48 -19.93 17.97
C PRO A 180 21.66 -20.57 16.84
N SER A 181 20.90 -21.64 17.14
CA SER A 181 19.96 -22.25 16.18
C SER A 181 18.60 -21.57 16.16
N SER A 182 18.38 -20.57 17.01
CA SER A 182 17.15 -19.78 16.98
C SER A 182 17.15 -18.82 15.80
N GLU A 183 16.03 -18.78 15.09
CA GLU A 183 15.80 -17.84 14.01
C GLU A 183 15.00 -16.65 14.52
N VAL A 184 15.37 -15.45 14.09
CA VAL A 184 14.65 -14.22 14.43
C VAL A 184 14.19 -13.59 13.13
N ILE A 185 12.89 -13.36 13.01
CA ILE A 185 12.27 -12.83 11.79
C ILE A 185 11.45 -11.60 12.15
N PHE A 186 11.78 -10.47 11.53
CA PHE A 186 11.02 -9.24 11.59
C PHE A 186 10.17 -9.11 10.32
N ILE A 187 8.87 -8.94 10.50
CA ILE A 187 7.89 -8.84 9.43
C ILE A 187 7.33 -7.44 9.37
N SER A 188 7.60 -6.75 8.26
CA SER A 188 7.00 -5.45 7.95
C SER A 188 6.68 -5.34 6.47
N ASN A 189 5.67 -4.55 6.17
CA ASN A 189 5.27 -4.21 4.81
C ASN A 189 5.91 -2.90 4.33
N ASN A 190 6.67 -2.20 5.18
CA ASN A 190 7.30 -0.91 4.90
C ASN A 190 8.62 -1.12 4.13
N VAL A 191 8.51 -1.64 2.92
CA VAL A 191 9.67 -2.06 2.09
C VAL A 191 10.60 -0.88 1.80
N SER A 192 10.05 0.26 1.40
CA SER A 192 10.83 1.47 1.07
C SER A 192 11.67 2.02 2.22
N GLU A 193 11.24 1.78 3.45
CA GLU A 193 11.85 2.27 4.68
C GLU A 193 12.89 1.29 5.22
N PHE A 194 12.62 -0.01 5.14
CA PHE A 194 13.43 -1.03 5.79
C PHE A 194 14.33 -1.81 4.85
N CYS A 195 14.07 -1.82 3.54
CA CYS A 195 14.81 -2.67 2.62
C CYS A 195 15.97 -1.97 1.91
N ASN A 196 16.91 -2.79 1.43
CA ASN A 196 17.91 -2.33 0.49
C ASN A 196 17.22 -1.99 -0.85
N PRO A 197 17.47 -0.81 -1.46
CA PRO A 197 16.86 -0.43 -2.74
C PRO A 197 17.16 -1.39 -3.90
N ASN A 198 18.25 -2.16 -3.81
CA ASN A 198 18.65 -3.13 -4.82
C ASN A 198 18.18 -4.55 -4.50
N ASP A 199 17.72 -4.83 -3.27
CA ASP A 199 17.28 -6.15 -2.82
C ASP A 199 16.24 -6.03 -1.70
N HIS A 200 14.96 -6.09 -2.09
CA HIS A 200 13.81 -5.97 -1.17
C HIS A 200 13.65 -7.13 -0.19
N THR A 201 14.52 -8.15 -0.27
CA THR A 201 14.54 -9.28 0.68
C THR A 201 15.50 -9.05 1.84
N LYS A 202 16.27 -7.96 1.82
CA LYS A 202 17.28 -7.64 2.83
C LYS A 202 17.02 -6.28 3.44
N PHE A 203 17.42 -6.15 4.71
CA PHE A 203 17.47 -4.85 5.36
C PHE A 203 18.34 -3.86 4.59
N HIS A 204 17.98 -2.58 4.67
CA HIS A 204 18.81 -1.47 4.25
C HIS A 204 20.16 -1.52 4.97
N ASP A 205 21.23 -1.10 4.28
CA ASP A 205 22.60 -1.25 4.78
C ASP A 205 22.83 -0.52 6.11
N ASP A 206 22.23 0.65 6.31
CA ASP A 206 22.24 1.37 7.60
C ASP A 206 21.69 0.53 8.75
N ILE A 207 20.56 -0.16 8.52
CA ILE A 207 19.92 -1.01 9.53
C ILE A 207 20.80 -2.24 9.76
N LEU A 208 21.26 -2.88 8.69
CA LEU A 208 22.10 -4.07 8.78
C LEU A 208 23.42 -3.82 9.54
N GLN A 209 24.03 -2.64 9.36
CA GLN A 209 25.23 -2.22 10.09
C GLN A 209 24.95 -1.88 11.56
N ALA A 210 23.72 -1.50 11.90
CA ALA A 210 23.31 -1.14 13.24
C ALA A 210 22.86 -2.35 14.08
N LEU A 211 22.30 -3.37 13.44
CA LEU A 211 21.85 -4.59 14.09
C LEU A 211 23.03 -5.34 14.72
N SER A 212 22.88 -5.72 15.98
CA SER A 212 23.88 -6.52 16.70
C SER A 212 23.60 -8.03 16.60
N THR A 213 22.43 -8.41 16.07
CA THR A 213 21.98 -9.79 15.95
C THR A 213 21.54 -10.11 14.53
N ARG A 214 21.49 -11.41 14.21
CA ARG A 214 21.03 -11.89 12.91
C ARG A 214 19.50 -11.92 12.89
N ILE A 215 18.91 -10.80 12.49
CA ILE A 215 17.46 -10.70 12.24
C ILE A 215 17.21 -10.81 10.73
N HIS A 216 16.30 -11.71 10.35
CA HIS A 216 15.83 -11.84 8.98
C HIS A 216 14.67 -10.88 8.74
N PHE A 217 14.68 -10.21 7.59
CA PHE A 217 13.56 -9.39 7.14
C PHE A 217 12.65 -10.21 6.23
N GLU A 218 11.35 -10.17 6.45
CA GLU A 218 10.36 -10.74 5.55
C GLU A 218 9.19 -9.78 5.37
N THR A 219 8.67 -9.68 4.15
CA THR A 219 7.48 -8.86 3.85
C THR A 219 6.19 -9.64 4.04
N ASN A 220 6.28 -10.96 4.25
CA ASN A 220 5.12 -11.85 4.29
C ASN A 220 5.15 -12.77 5.51
N LEU A 221 4.11 -12.66 6.33
CA LEU A 221 3.86 -13.60 7.41
C LEU A 221 3.66 -15.05 6.92
N GLY A 222 2.96 -15.27 5.81
CA GLY A 222 2.75 -16.60 5.24
C GLY A 222 4.05 -17.27 4.75
N LYS A 223 4.98 -16.49 4.21
CA LYS A 223 6.32 -16.97 3.82
C LYS A 223 7.16 -17.30 5.05
N ALA A 224 7.16 -16.42 6.06
CA ALA A 224 7.83 -16.67 7.34
C ALA A 224 7.31 -17.93 8.05
N LEU A 225 6.02 -18.26 7.89
CA LEU A 225 5.41 -19.47 8.43
C LEU A 225 5.60 -20.72 7.54
N ASN A 226 6.28 -20.57 6.39
CA ASN A 226 6.51 -21.63 5.40
C ASN A 226 5.21 -22.38 5.04
N LEU A 227 4.15 -21.62 4.75
CA LEU A 227 2.87 -22.19 4.32
C LEU A 227 2.98 -22.80 2.91
N SER A 228 2.05 -23.69 2.55
CA SER A 228 2.13 -24.42 1.27
C SER A 228 2.28 -23.48 0.08
N LYS A 229 3.12 -23.85 -0.90
CA LYS A 229 3.40 -23.08 -2.12
C LYS A 229 2.16 -22.49 -2.81
N SER A 230 1.02 -23.19 -2.86
CA SER A 230 -0.20 -22.65 -3.47
C SER A 230 -0.78 -21.39 -2.79
N LEU A 231 -0.39 -21.09 -1.55
CA LEU A 231 -0.79 -19.87 -0.82
C LEU A 231 0.25 -18.76 -0.95
N ILE A 232 1.48 -19.13 -1.30
CA ILE A 232 2.62 -18.24 -1.49
C ILE A 232 2.73 -17.85 -2.98
N GLU A 233 2.32 -18.70 -3.91
CA GLU A 233 2.38 -18.44 -5.37
C GLU A 233 1.34 -17.40 -5.82
N ASP A 234 0.17 -17.33 -5.18
CA ASP A 234 -0.78 -16.21 -5.34
C ASP A 234 -0.17 -14.88 -4.83
N TYR A 235 0.81 -14.96 -3.93
CA TYR A 235 1.51 -13.83 -3.31
C TYR A 235 2.69 -13.35 -4.17
N GLU A 236 3.51 -14.26 -4.71
CA GLU A 236 4.70 -13.93 -5.51
C GLU A 236 4.36 -13.36 -6.90
N LYS A 237 3.31 -13.86 -7.56
CA LYS A 237 2.83 -13.27 -8.84
C LYS A 237 2.43 -11.81 -8.72
N ILE A 238 1.86 -11.45 -7.57
CA ILE A 238 1.43 -10.09 -7.28
C ILE A 238 2.64 -9.22 -6.91
N ILE A 239 3.70 -9.76 -6.28
CA ILE A 239 4.97 -9.03 -6.05
C ILE A 239 5.65 -8.69 -7.38
N GLU A 240 5.71 -9.61 -8.33
CA GLU A 240 6.30 -9.34 -9.65
C GLU A 240 5.50 -8.24 -10.39
N GLU A 241 4.18 -8.18 -10.22
CA GLU A 241 3.33 -7.09 -10.74
C GLU A 241 3.46 -5.77 -9.94
N ILE A 242 3.79 -5.80 -8.63
CA ILE A 242 3.96 -4.63 -7.75
C ILE A 242 5.37 -4.05 -7.77
N ALA A 243 6.39 -4.85 -8.06
CA ALA A 243 7.71 -4.32 -8.39
C ALA A 243 7.65 -3.37 -9.62
N GLU A 244 6.55 -3.40 -10.37
CA GLU A 244 6.21 -2.49 -11.46
C GLU A 244 5.18 -1.40 -11.09
N THR A 245 4.69 -1.28 -9.83
CA THR A 245 3.59 -0.36 -9.51
C THR A 245 4.00 1.11 -9.43
N ASN A 246 3.35 1.90 -10.28
CA ASN A 246 3.41 3.36 -10.31
C ASN A 246 2.36 3.99 -9.37
N GLU A 247 2.46 3.74 -8.07
CA GLU A 247 1.58 4.38 -7.08
C GLU A 247 1.88 5.87 -6.91
N PHE A 248 0.84 6.67 -6.70
CA PHE A 248 0.99 8.11 -6.46
C PHE A 248 0.03 8.65 -5.39
N GLU A 249 0.47 9.70 -4.70
CA GLU A 249 -0.39 10.50 -3.81
C GLU A 249 -1.05 11.63 -4.60
N CYS A 250 -2.35 11.81 -4.37
CA CYS A 250 -3.15 12.81 -5.06
C CYS A 250 -2.79 14.22 -4.57
N MET A 251 -2.43 15.10 -5.50
CA MET A 251 -2.05 16.49 -5.20
C MET A 251 -3.21 17.48 -5.38
N ALA A 252 -4.38 17.03 -5.82
CA ALA A 252 -5.54 17.89 -6.06
C ALA A 252 -6.01 18.60 -4.78
N ILE A 253 -6.22 19.91 -4.85
CA ILE A 253 -6.58 20.77 -3.69
C ILE A 253 -7.91 20.35 -3.06
N ASN A 254 -8.84 19.84 -3.87
CA ASN A 254 -10.18 19.42 -3.42
C ASN A 254 -10.28 17.93 -3.08
N CYS A 255 -9.15 17.20 -3.03
CA CYS A 255 -9.17 15.81 -2.62
C CYS A 255 -9.48 15.72 -1.12
N ILE A 256 -10.36 14.79 -0.73
CA ILE A 256 -10.70 14.56 0.68
C ILE A 256 -9.48 13.94 1.36
N THR A 257 -8.61 14.78 1.90
CA THR A 257 -7.48 14.38 2.73
C THR A 257 -7.82 14.53 4.20
N SER A 258 -7.50 13.54 5.02
CA SER A 258 -7.50 13.66 6.48
C SER A 258 -6.05 13.54 6.97
N GLU A 259 -5.76 13.97 8.21
CA GLU A 259 -4.43 13.81 8.83
C GLU A 259 -3.93 12.36 8.87
N SER A 260 -4.78 11.38 8.55
CA SER A 260 -4.45 9.94 8.55
C SER A 260 -4.62 9.26 7.19
N PHE A 261 -5.07 9.97 6.15
CA PHE A 261 -5.31 9.40 4.82
C PHE A 261 -5.18 10.48 3.74
N SER A 262 -4.15 10.39 2.90
CA SER A 262 -4.05 11.14 1.64
C SER A 262 -4.84 10.41 0.55
N GLY A 263 -5.36 11.15 -0.43
CA GLY A 263 -5.89 10.52 -1.63
C GLY A 263 -4.76 9.81 -2.38
N PHE A 264 -5.00 8.64 -2.95
CA PHE A 264 -4.00 7.89 -3.70
C PHE A 264 -4.56 7.38 -5.02
N GLY A 265 -3.67 7.02 -5.95
CA GLY A 265 -4.00 6.40 -7.22
C GLY A 265 -2.85 5.56 -7.79
N HIS A 266 -3.09 4.95 -8.95
CA HIS A 266 -2.10 4.16 -9.68
C HIS A 266 -1.96 4.71 -11.09
N LEU A 267 -0.74 4.87 -11.60
CA LEU A 267 -0.50 5.16 -13.00
C LEU A 267 -0.57 3.86 -13.82
N ASP A 268 -1.79 3.46 -14.14
CA ASP A 268 -2.15 2.23 -14.82
C ASP A 268 -2.37 2.41 -16.34
N SER A 269 -2.38 3.66 -16.80
CA SER A 269 -2.68 4.06 -18.17
C SER A 269 -1.45 4.66 -18.85
N LYS A 270 -1.36 4.53 -20.18
CA LYS A 270 -0.26 5.11 -20.98
C LYS A 270 -0.82 6.10 -21.98
N ILE A 271 -0.40 7.37 -21.88
CA ILE A 271 -0.75 8.43 -22.83
C ILE A 271 0.45 8.79 -23.71
N ALA A 272 0.18 9.28 -24.92
CA ALA A 272 1.23 9.69 -25.85
C ALA A 272 1.70 11.11 -25.54
N ALA A 273 2.99 11.30 -25.31
CA ALA A 273 3.65 12.59 -25.18
C ALA A 273 4.44 12.89 -26.47
N THR A 274 4.22 14.06 -27.06
CA THR A 274 4.93 14.48 -28.28
C THR A 274 5.75 15.73 -27.98
N GLN A 275 7.05 15.67 -28.19
CA GLN A 275 7.91 16.84 -28.06
C GLN A 275 7.69 17.77 -29.26
N ILE A 276 7.36 19.03 -29.00
CA ILE A 276 7.32 20.10 -30.00
C ILE A 276 8.72 20.70 -30.05
N VAL A 277 9.49 20.34 -31.09
CA VAL A 277 10.77 20.99 -31.34
C VAL A 277 10.47 22.35 -32.00
N SER A 278 10.62 23.42 -31.22
CA SER A 278 10.66 24.79 -31.75
C SER A 278 11.97 25.00 -32.53
N GLU A 279 12.06 24.48 -33.74
CA GLU A 279 13.10 24.86 -34.70
C GLU A 279 12.79 26.24 -35.28
N GLU A 280 12.99 27.30 -34.50
CA GLU A 280 13.30 28.62 -35.06
C GLU A 280 13.80 29.54 -33.94
N ASN A 281 15.12 29.74 -33.89
CA ASN A 281 15.69 30.82 -33.11
C ASN A 281 15.21 32.14 -33.75
N PRO A 282 14.48 33.02 -33.04
CA PRO A 282 13.94 34.26 -33.60
C PRO A 282 15.03 35.24 -34.06
N TYR A 283 16.29 35.00 -33.70
CA TYR A 283 17.46 35.77 -34.13
C TYR A 283 18.30 35.08 -35.23
N GLN A 284 17.88 33.91 -35.70
CA GLN A 284 18.61 33.19 -36.76
C GLN A 284 18.23 33.75 -38.13
N LEU A 285 19.20 34.39 -38.78
CA LEU A 285 19.06 34.88 -40.16
C LEU A 285 18.85 33.68 -41.11
N LYS A 286 17.69 33.61 -41.76
CA LYS A 286 17.40 32.62 -42.80
C LYS A 286 18.29 32.89 -44.03
N ILE A 287 19.35 32.10 -44.20
CA ILE A 287 20.16 32.12 -45.42
C ILE A 287 19.49 31.16 -46.42
N ASN A 288 18.78 31.73 -47.39
CA ASN A 288 18.10 30.95 -48.43
C ASN A 288 19.11 30.53 -49.52
N LEU A 289 19.71 29.35 -49.37
CA LEU A 289 20.73 28.82 -50.28
C LEU A 289 20.16 27.99 -51.46
N GLY A 290 18.84 27.97 -51.66
CA GLY A 290 18.23 27.22 -52.77
C GLY A 290 18.44 25.70 -52.72
N LEU A 291 18.82 25.17 -51.56
CA LEU A 291 18.86 23.74 -51.29
C LEU A 291 17.46 23.27 -50.88
N PRO A 292 17.03 22.05 -51.25
CA PRO A 292 15.79 21.49 -50.75
C PRO A 292 15.87 21.42 -49.22
N GLU A 293 14.90 22.04 -48.54
CA GLU A 293 14.79 22.05 -47.08
C GLU A 293 14.76 20.61 -46.56
N GLN A 294 15.87 20.16 -45.96
CA GLN A 294 15.86 18.97 -45.10
C GLN A 294 15.62 19.43 -43.67
N HIS A 295 14.36 19.71 -43.35
CA HIS A 295 13.88 19.79 -41.98
C HIS A 295 12.86 18.69 -41.77
N THR A 296 13.34 17.54 -41.31
CA THR A 296 12.49 16.55 -40.66
C THR A 296 13.11 16.24 -39.31
N SER A 297 13.03 17.18 -38.36
CA SER A 297 12.96 16.77 -36.96
C SER A 297 11.65 16.01 -36.80
N VAL A 298 11.76 14.69 -36.82
CA VAL A 298 10.63 13.82 -36.55
C VAL A 298 10.23 14.07 -35.10
N PRO A 299 8.97 14.42 -34.80
CA PRO A 299 8.52 14.61 -33.42
C PRO A 299 8.78 13.32 -32.63
N THR A 300 9.57 13.41 -31.56
CA THR A 300 9.80 12.26 -30.68
C THR A 300 8.50 12.00 -29.92
N ARG A 301 7.93 10.80 -30.14
CA ARG A 301 6.77 10.32 -29.42
C ARG A 301 7.21 9.38 -28.31
N THR A 302 6.94 9.76 -27.08
CA THR A 302 7.20 8.96 -25.89
C THR A 302 5.87 8.54 -25.27
N LYS A 303 5.83 7.41 -24.58
CA LYS A 303 4.66 7.02 -23.79
C LYS A 303 4.94 7.36 -22.34
N ILE A 304 4.05 8.12 -21.72
CA ILE A 304 4.12 8.47 -20.30
C ILE A 304 2.98 7.79 -19.55
N LEU A 305 3.19 7.59 -18.26
CA LEU A 305 2.26 6.94 -17.37
C LEU A 305 1.26 7.96 -16.83
N SER A 306 -0.02 7.57 -16.79
CA SER A 306 -1.12 8.38 -16.27
C SER A 306 -2.07 7.51 -15.45
N GLY A 307 -2.83 8.12 -14.56
CA GLY A 307 -3.77 7.44 -13.68
C GLY A 307 -4.77 8.40 -13.03
N GLU A 308 -5.75 7.87 -12.33
CA GLU A 308 -6.77 8.66 -11.63
C GLU A 308 -6.72 8.42 -10.12
N CYS A 309 -6.92 9.49 -9.35
CA CYS A 309 -7.07 9.38 -7.91
C CYS A 309 -8.35 8.61 -7.58
N HIS A 310 -8.26 7.61 -6.69
CA HIS A 310 -9.39 6.76 -6.32
C HIS A 310 -10.48 7.50 -5.51
N PHE A 311 -10.15 8.66 -4.94
CA PHE A 311 -11.07 9.43 -4.10
C PHE A 311 -11.77 10.55 -4.86
N CYS A 312 -11.03 11.41 -5.55
CA CYS A 312 -11.58 12.56 -6.25
C CYS A 312 -11.73 12.35 -7.77
N GLY A 313 -11.14 11.29 -8.34
CA GLY A 313 -11.15 11.05 -9.78
C GLY A 313 -10.23 11.99 -10.58
N THR A 314 -9.43 12.84 -9.91
CA THR A 314 -8.51 13.75 -10.61
C THR A 314 -7.42 12.96 -11.33
N THR A 315 -7.18 13.30 -12.61
CA THR A 315 -6.14 12.68 -13.42
C THR A 315 -4.76 13.20 -13.05
N HIS A 316 -3.81 12.27 -12.94
CA HIS A 316 -2.39 12.54 -12.70
C HIS A 316 -1.54 11.84 -13.77
N PHE A 317 -0.39 12.40 -14.10
CA PHE A 317 0.56 11.79 -15.06
C PHE A 317 2.00 12.20 -14.74
N LEU A 318 2.97 11.45 -15.28
CA LEU A 318 4.40 11.80 -15.12
C LEU A 318 4.86 12.77 -16.19
N CYS A 319 5.66 13.75 -15.79
CA CYS A 319 6.35 14.65 -16.70
C CYS A 319 7.26 13.83 -17.64
N PRO A 320 7.20 14.06 -18.97
CA PRO A 320 8.01 13.32 -19.94
C PRO A 320 9.52 13.57 -19.83
N VAL A 321 9.96 14.53 -19.02
CA VAL A 321 11.36 14.96 -18.90
C VAL A 321 11.98 14.62 -17.54
N CYS A 322 11.28 14.90 -16.44
CA CYS A 322 11.82 14.73 -15.08
C CYS A 322 11.10 13.69 -14.23
N ASP A 323 10.11 12.98 -14.79
CA ASP A 323 9.28 12.00 -14.08
C ASP A 323 8.56 12.56 -12.83
N GLU A 324 8.41 13.88 -12.73
CA GLU A 324 7.61 14.51 -11.69
C GLU A 324 6.12 14.23 -11.91
N LEU A 325 5.41 13.91 -10.83
CA LEU A 325 3.96 13.72 -10.88
C LEU A 325 3.28 15.07 -11.11
N ILE A 326 2.35 15.13 -12.06
CA ILE A 326 1.56 16.32 -12.37
C ILE A 326 0.09 16.00 -12.12
N CYS A 327 -0.61 16.91 -11.45
CA CYS A 327 -2.05 16.83 -11.21
C CYS A 327 -2.79 17.77 -12.18
N LEU A 328 -3.81 17.25 -12.86
CA LEU A 328 -4.60 18.02 -13.81
C LEU A 328 -5.91 18.47 -13.17
N GLU A 329 -5.99 19.74 -12.77
CA GLU A 329 -7.23 20.31 -12.26
C GLU A 329 -8.18 20.72 -13.40
N GLN A 330 -9.49 20.80 -13.13
CA GLN A 330 -10.50 20.97 -14.17
C GLN A 330 -10.29 22.28 -14.96
N ASN A 331 -10.21 22.16 -16.30
CA ASN A 331 -10.10 23.25 -17.29
C ASN A 331 -8.70 23.86 -17.49
N GLU A 332 -7.63 23.13 -17.19
CA GLU A 332 -6.27 23.54 -17.60
C GLU A 332 -5.90 22.90 -18.95
N ASP A 333 -5.62 23.75 -19.94
CA ASP A 333 -5.13 23.33 -21.26
C ASP A 333 -3.59 23.39 -21.35
N GLU A 334 -2.95 24.11 -20.43
CA GLU A 334 -1.49 24.31 -20.33
C GLU A 334 -1.05 24.22 -18.86
N ILE A 335 -0.03 23.40 -18.60
CA ILE A 335 0.60 23.22 -17.29
C ILE A 335 2.11 23.40 -17.42
N GLU A 336 2.74 24.07 -16.45
CA GLU A 336 4.19 24.20 -16.36
C GLU A 336 4.71 23.33 -15.21
N CYS A 337 5.62 22.41 -15.51
CA CYS A 337 6.28 21.54 -14.54
C CYS A 337 7.45 22.27 -13.85
N GLU A 338 7.90 21.85 -12.66
CA GLU A 338 9.02 22.50 -11.94
C GLU A 338 10.33 22.46 -12.75
N CYS A 339 10.48 21.49 -13.65
CA CYS A 339 11.61 21.43 -14.59
C CYS A 339 11.50 22.43 -15.77
N LEU A 340 10.55 23.37 -15.73
CA LEU A 340 10.27 24.39 -16.75
C LEU A 340 9.75 23.84 -18.09
N THR A 341 9.34 22.57 -18.11
CA THR A 341 8.70 21.96 -19.28
C THR A 341 7.26 22.46 -19.38
N LYS A 342 6.89 23.03 -20.52
CA LYS A 342 5.50 23.45 -20.80
C LYS A 342 4.73 22.33 -21.45
N ILE A 343 3.54 22.05 -20.93
CA ILE A 343 2.77 20.85 -21.23
C ILE A 343 1.36 21.26 -21.69
N TYR A 344 1.00 20.91 -22.93
CA TYR A 344 -0.29 21.18 -23.54
C TYR A 344 -1.14 19.90 -23.61
N ILE A 345 -2.36 19.95 -23.07
CA ILE A 345 -3.22 18.76 -22.95
C ILE A 345 -4.19 18.65 -24.14
N LYS A 346 -4.29 17.46 -24.74
CA LYS A 346 -5.27 17.15 -25.80
C LYS A 346 -6.33 16.16 -25.33
N TYR A 347 -7.58 16.59 -25.35
CA TYR A 347 -8.74 15.83 -24.89
C TYR A 347 -9.43 15.00 -26.00
N PHE A 348 -10.12 13.93 -25.61
CA PHE A 348 -11.07 13.22 -26.47
C PHE A 348 -12.37 14.03 -26.66
N PRO A 349 -12.93 14.12 -27.89
CA PRO A 349 -14.16 14.87 -28.15
C PRO A 349 -15.38 14.37 -27.38
N ASP A 350 -15.41 13.06 -27.05
CA ASP A 350 -16.62 12.41 -26.58
C ASP A 350 -16.74 12.35 -25.04
N ASN A 351 -15.64 12.52 -24.28
CA ASN A 351 -15.63 12.29 -22.82
C ASN A 351 -14.65 13.18 -22.01
N TYR A 352 -14.01 14.19 -22.59
CA TYR A 352 -12.99 15.03 -21.90
C TYR A 352 -11.85 14.25 -21.22
N SER A 353 -11.61 12.99 -21.61
CA SER A 353 -10.45 12.22 -21.14
C SER A 353 -9.20 12.64 -21.92
N ILE A 354 -8.03 12.58 -21.29
CA ILE A 354 -6.75 12.93 -21.93
C ILE A 354 -6.40 11.86 -22.98
N LYS A 355 -6.12 12.30 -24.21
CA LYS A 355 -5.68 11.42 -25.30
C LYS A 355 -4.18 11.48 -25.52
N ALA A 356 -3.63 12.68 -25.46
CA ALA A 356 -2.23 12.96 -25.74
C ALA A 356 -1.81 14.26 -25.07
N ILE A 357 -0.51 14.43 -24.92
CA ILE A 357 0.12 15.62 -24.39
C ILE A 357 1.20 16.07 -25.38
N GLU A 358 1.35 17.39 -25.53
CA GLU A 358 2.46 17.99 -26.25
C GLU A 358 3.32 18.79 -25.28
N PHE A 359 4.65 18.78 -25.45
CA PHE A 359 5.53 19.49 -24.52
C PHE A 359 6.70 20.17 -25.23
N ILE A 360 7.18 21.29 -24.67
CA ILE A 360 8.33 22.07 -25.16
C ILE A 360 9.46 22.00 -24.15
#